data_AF-A0A7S4A5I1-F1
#
_entry.id   AF-A0A7S4A5I1-F1
#
_cell.length_a   1.000
_cell.length_b   1.000
_cell.length_c   1.000
_cell.angle_alpha   90.00
_cell.angle_beta   90.00
_cell.angle_gamma   90.00
#
_symmetry.space_group_name_H-M   'P 1'
#
loop_
_entity.id
_entity.type
_entity.pdbx_description
1 polymer ?
#
loop_
_entity_poly.entity_id
_entity_poly.type
_entity_poly.pdbx_seq_one_letter_code
_entity_poly.pdbx_strand_id
1 'polypeptide(L)'
;RLADAVRTDSCTTRRQNIAAVQWKPAKPVRSALVHPGPTLSLQQEHLRAHICMRNQTGAVIAAVVAFVAMRAFTRRLYGKRTLLRQKSSAPRLPPQVPPFQDADQQQLYDTIVDTRIKVIGKDALFDERGALRGPWNPEVASPLLGRHLERLATAVRTENSLEANVYEVAILAVGVAWHAQFEWYAHERLARKAGVADEALPLIKANAHPRHLEGILTVEELAAYTFSRELALTTRVSDETYASTKAVLGGDRAMADLSLTIACYHGVSVLLNSFEVALPEGVEKPFPEE
;
A
#
# COMPACT_ATOMS: atom_id res chain seq x y z
N ARG A 1 -40.93 -23.73 -23.12
CA ARG A 1 -42.30 -23.17 -22.96
C ARG A 1 -43.03 -24.02 -21.93
N LEU A 2 -43.91 -23.39 -21.13
CA LEU A 2 -44.58 -23.87 -19.89
C LEU A 2 -43.69 -23.58 -18.67
N ALA A 3 -43.82 -22.50 -17.88
CA ALA A 3 -44.96 -21.68 -17.42
C ALA A 3 -45.94 -22.38 -16.46
N ASP A 4 -46.22 -21.65 -15.37
CA ASP A 4 -47.23 -21.79 -14.30
C ASP A 4 -46.77 -22.51 -13.02
N ALA A 5 -46.46 -21.85 -11.89
CA ALA A 5 -47.17 -20.86 -11.05
C ALA A 5 -48.20 -21.49 -10.09
N VAL A 6 -47.85 -21.52 -8.79
CA VAL A 6 -48.81 -21.50 -7.68
C VAL A 6 -48.23 -20.62 -6.54
N ARG A 7 -48.91 -19.48 -6.31
CA ARG A 7 -48.91 -18.62 -5.09
C ARG A 7 -49.47 -19.42 -3.89
N THR A 8 -49.45 -19.07 -2.61
CA THR A 8 -49.43 -17.86 -1.76
C THR A 8 -48.78 -18.32 -0.41
N ASP A 9 -48.37 -17.52 0.57
CA ASP A 9 -49.14 -16.55 1.33
C ASP A 9 -48.27 -15.71 2.28
N SER A 10 -48.90 -14.63 2.75
CA SER A 10 -48.36 -13.37 3.24
C SER A 10 -48.08 -13.27 4.75
N CYS A 11 -47.13 -12.37 5.06
CA CYS A 11 -47.20 -11.26 6.04
C CYS A 11 -47.79 -11.52 7.45
N THR A 12 -47.00 -11.23 8.51
CA THR A 12 -47.41 -10.22 9.52
C THR A 12 -46.29 -9.87 10.51
N THR A 13 -45.99 -8.58 10.56
CA THR A 13 -45.30 -7.84 11.63
C THR A 13 -45.97 -7.99 12.99
N ARG A 14 -45.20 -8.12 14.08
CA ARG A 14 -45.71 -7.94 15.45
C ARG A 14 -44.80 -7.04 16.29
N ARG A 15 -45.28 -5.81 16.51
CA ARG A 15 -44.89 -4.93 17.62
C ARG A 15 -45.39 -5.55 18.92
N GLN A 16 -44.61 -5.46 20.01
CA GLN A 16 -45.12 -5.68 21.37
C GLN A 16 -44.73 -4.48 22.23
N ASN A 17 -45.75 -3.83 22.80
CA ASN A 17 -45.64 -2.87 23.89
C ASN A 17 -46.42 -3.42 25.10
N ILE A 18 -45.71 -3.50 26.22
CA ILE A 18 -46.09 -3.19 27.61
C ILE A 18 -47.30 -3.92 28.22
N ALA A 19 -47.04 -4.67 29.30
CA ALA A 19 -48.01 -4.91 30.37
C ALA A 19 -47.40 -4.47 31.72
N ALA A 20 -48.14 -3.62 32.42
CA ALA A 20 -47.84 -3.06 33.73
C ALA A 20 -47.92 -4.12 34.83
N VAL A 21 -46.94 -4.14 35.74
CA VAL A 21 -46.99 -4.93 36.96
C VAL A 21 -47.53 -4.05 38.09
N GLN A 22 -48.75 -4.37 38.54
CA GLN A 22 -49.35 -3.83 39.75
C GLN A 22 -48.68 -4.44 40.99
N TRP A 23 -48.29 -3.60 41.95
CA TRP A 23 -47.74 -4.03 43.24
C TRP A 23 -48.78 -3.78 44.36
N LYS A 24 -49.08 -4.79 45.16
CA LYS A 24 -49.97 -4.70 46.35
C LYS A 24 -49.17 -4.21 47.57
N PRO A 25 -49.79 -3.51 48.54
CA PRO A 25 -49.07 -2.93 49.67
C PRO A 25 -48.72 -3.97 50.73
N ALA A 26 -47.48 -3.93 51.24
CA ALA A 26 -47.05 -4.68 52.42
C ALA A 26 -47.34 -3.90 53.72
N LYS A 27 -47.69 -4.63 54.78
CA LYS A 27 -48.07 -4.14 56.12
C LYS A 27 -46.93 -3.39 56.85
N PRO A 28 -47.22 -2.48 57.80
CA PRO A 28 -46.21 -1.68 58.46
C PRO A 28 -45.44 -2.52 59.48
N VAL A 29 -44.11 -2.52 59.39
CA VAL A 29 -43.21 -3.02 60.43
C VAL A 29 -42.56 -1.81 61.11
N ARG A 30 -42.57 -1.86 62.45
CA ARG A 30 -42.17 -0.80 63.39
C ARG A 30 -40.73 -0.33 63.18
N SER A 31 -40.51 0.94 63.53
CA SER A 31 -39.24 1.66 63.48
C SER A 31 -38.10 0.93 64.21
N ALA A 32 -37.02 0.67 63.48
CA ALA A 32 -35.69 0.52 64.05
C ALA A 32 -34.84 1.71 63.56
N LEU A 33 -34.37 2.51 64.51
CA LEU A 33 -33.44 3.61 64.31
C LEU A 33 -32.17 3.07 63.63
N VAL A 34 -31.95 3.44 62.38
CA VAL A 34 -30.67 3.25 61.68
C VAL A 34 -29.97 4.61 61.68
N HIS A 35 -28.83 4.68 62.37
CA HIS A 35 -27.94 5.84 62.36
C HIS A 35 -27.49 6.18 60.93
N PRO A 36 -27.44 7.46 60.54
CA PRO A 36 -26.84 7.84 59.27
C PRO A 36 -25.33 7.62 59.35
N GLY A 37 -24.80 6.76 58.49
CA GLY A 37 -23.36 6.77 58.17
C GLY A 37 -22.99 8.10 57.50
N PRO A 38 -21.71 8.50 57.51
CA PRO A 38 -21.32 9.83 57.04
C PRO A 38 -21.62 9.96 55.55
N THR A 39 -22.49 10.90 55.19
CA THR A 39 -22.66 11.39 53.83
C THR A 39 -21.41 12.19 53.46
N LEU A 40 -20.63 11.68 52.50
CA LEU A 40 -19.54 12.45 51.90
C LEU A 40 -20.14 13.64 51.15
N SER A 41 -19.50 14.81 51.24
CA SER A 41 -19.99 16.00 50.56
C SER A 41 -19.82 15.88 49.04
N LEU A 42 -20.67 16.56 48.26
CA LEU A 42 -20.53 16.68 46.80
C LEU A 42 -19.11 17.09 46.37
N GLN A 43 -18.42 17.89 47.17
CA GLN A 43 -17.01 18.24 46.93
C GLN A 43 -16.05 17.05 47.03
N GLN A 44 -16.29 16.11 47.95
CA GLN A 44 -15.45 14.91 48.10
C GLN A 44 -15.68 13.90 46.97
N GLU A 45 -16.91 13.81 46.43
CA GLU A 45 -17.19 12.99 45.25
C GLU A 45 -16.57 13.59 43.97
N HIS A 46 -16.66 14.91 43.78
CA HIS A 46 -15.99 15.60 42.68
C HIS A 46 -14.46 15.44 42.74
N LEU A 47 -13.87 15.50 43.94
CA LEU A 47 -12.43 15.31 44.13
C LEU A 47 -11.99 13.87 43.78
N ARG A 48 -12.79 12.86 44.15
CA ARG A 48 -12.54 11.46 43.76
C ARG A 48 -12.65 11.24 42.25
N ALA A 49 -13.63 11.85 41.58
CA ALA A 49 -13.77 11.76 40.13
C ALA A 49 -12.58 12.41 39.40
N HIS A 50 -12.11 13.58 39.86
CA HIS A 50 -10.91 14.22 39.30
C HIS A 50 -9.63 13.40 39.53
N ILE A 51 -9.45 12.80 40.70
CA ILE A 51 -8.29 11.92 40.98
C ILE A 51 -8.36 10.65 40.12
N CYS A 52 -9.55 10.05 39.95
CA CYS A 52 -9.74 8.88 39.09
C CYS A 52 -9.46 9.19 37.62
N MET A 53 -9.99 10.29 37.08
CA MET A 53 -9.74 10.71 35.70
C MET A 53 -8.26 11.04 35.47
N ARG A 54 -7.60 11.72 36.42
CA ARG A 54 -6.16 12.05 36.32
C ARG A 54 -5.28 10.80 36.34
N ASN A 55 -5.67 9.77 37.11
CA ASN A 55 -5.00 8.47 37.10
C ASN A 55 -5.27 7.67 35.81
N GLN A 56 -6.45 7.80 35.20
CA GLN A 56 -6.74 7.20 33.89
C GLN A 56 -5.98 7.90 32.75
N THR A 57 -5.86 9.24 32.77
CA THR A 57 -5.06 9.96 31.76
C THR A 57 -3.58 9.60 31.87
N GLY A 58 -3.05 9.49 33.10
CA GLY A 58 -1.69 9.04 33.34
C GLY A 58 -1.44 7.60 32.87
N ALA A 59 -2.39 6.69 33.07
CA ALA A 59 -2.30 5.31 32.60
C ALA A 59 -2.33 5.20 31.06
N VAL A 60 -3.16 6.00 30.38
CA VAL A 60 -3.21 6.03 28.91
C VAL A 60 -1.91 6.60 28.33
N ILE A 61 -1.39 7.69 28.89
CA ILE A 61 -0.09 8.26 28.46
C ILE A 61 1.04 7.27 28.70
N ALA A 62 1.08 6.61 29.86
CA ALA A 62 2.08 5.58 30.15
C ALA A 62 1.99 4.38 29.18
N ALA A 63 0.78 3.95 28.81
CA ALA A 63 0.57 2.87 27.84
C ALA A 63 1.02 3.27 26.42
N VAL A 64 0.76 4.51 25.99
CA VAL A 64 1.23 5.02 24.68
C VAL A 64 2.75 5.15 24.67
N VAL A 65 3.36 5.69 25.73
CA VAL A 65 4.82 5.79 25.86
C VAL A 65 5.46 4.40 25.90
N ALA A 66 4.87 3.45 26.63
CA ALA A 66 5.33 2.07 26.65
C ALA A 66 5.19 1.40 25.28
N PHE A 67 4.11 1.63 24.54
CA PHE A 67 3.92 1.10 23.18
C PHE A 67 4.91 1.69 22.18
N VAL A 68 5.17 3.00 22.25
CA VAL A 68 6.18 3.68 21.42
C VAL A 68 7.59 3.19 21.77
N ALA A 69 7.91 3.08 23.07
CA ALA A 69 9.18 2.55 23.55
C ALA A 69 9.35 1.06 23.16
N MET A 70 8.29 0.26 23.23
CA MET A 70 8.29 -1.15 22.85
C MET A 70 8.37 -1.34 21.33
N ARG A 71 7.80 -0.43 20.51
CA ARG A 71 8.03 -0.38 19.06
C ARG A 71 9.45 0.05 18.70
N ALA A 72 10.01 1.03 19.41
CA ALA A 72 11.40 1.43 19.24
C ALA A 72 12.37 0.32 19.69
N PHE A 73 12.04 -0.38 20.78
CA PHE A 73 12.82 -1.49 21.32
C PHE A 73 12.71 -2.76 20.46
N THR A 74 11.54 -3.08 19.92
CA THR A 74 11.39 -4.16 18.92
C THR A 74 12.09 -3.80 17.62
N ARG A 75 12.04 -2.55 17.15
CA ARG A 75 12.90 -2.08 16.05
C ARG A 75 14.39 -2.10 16.37
N ARG A 76 14.80 -2.14 17.64
CA ARG A 76 16.21 -2.23 18.07
C ARG A 76 16.67 -3.67 18.29
N LEU A 77 15.78 -4.55 18.77
CA LEU A 77 16.03 -5.99 18.94
C LEU A 77 15.90 -6.78 17.64
N TYR A 78 14.99 -6.37 16.76
CA TYR A 78 14.83 -6.90 15.40
C TYR A 78 15.46 -5.97 14.34
N GLY A 79 16.08 -4.87 14.78
CA GLY A 79 16.77 -3.91 13.93
C GLY A 79 18.13 -4.43 13.49
N LYS A 80 18.28 -4.53 12.17
CA LYS A 80 19.49 -4.95 11.48
C LYS A 80 19.99 -6.32 11.97
N ARG A 81 19.23 -7.38 11.65
CA ARG A 81 19.94 -8.49 11.00
C ARG A 81 20.55 -7.86 9.75
N THR A 82 21.82 -7.47 9.86
CA THR A 82 22.66 -7.25 8.70
C THR A 82 22.51 -8.53 7.91
N LEU A 83 21.64 -8.52 6.90
CA LEU A 83 21.62 -9.58 5.92
C LEU A 83 23.06 -9.62 5.47
N LEU A 84 23.73 -10.76 5.68
CA LEU A 84 25.10 -10.95 5.22
C LEU A 84 25.05 -10.89 3.71
N ARG A 85 25.10 -9.67 3.19
CA ARG A 85 25.23 -9.38 1.78
C ARG A 85 26.66 -9.72 1.47
N GLN A 86 26.87 -10.90 0.91
CA GLN A 86 28.05 -11.08 0.08
C GLN A 86 27.93 -10.02 -1.02
N LYS A 87 28.92 -9.12 -1.10
CA LYS A 87 29.06 -8.17 -2.20
C LYS A 87 29.33 -8.97 -3.49
N SER A 88 28.31 -9.63 -4.03
CA SER A 88 28.30 -10.06 -5.41
C SER A 88 27.98 -8.83 -6.25
N SER A 89 28.82 -8.55 -7.24
CA SER A 89 28.55 -7.51 -8.26
C SER A 89 27.63 -8.02 -9.37
N ALA A 90 27.30 -9.31 -9.37
CA ALA A 90 26.52 -9.96 -10.43
C ALA A 90 25.07 -10.24 -9.98
N PRO A 91 24.08 -10.13 -10.89
CA PRO A 91 22.73 -10.58 -10.64
C PRO A 91 22.68 -12.03 -10.18
N ARG A 92 21.72 -12.36 -9.30
CA ARG A 92 21.59 -13.72 -8.73
C ARG A 92 21.10 -14.74 -9.73
N LEU A 93 20.29 -14.31 -10.71
CA LEU A 93 19.78 -15.15 -11.77
C LEU A 93 20.71 -15.08 -12.99
N PRO A 94 21.17 -16.23 -13.52
CA PRO A 94 21.91 -16.23 -14.77
C PRO A 94 21.11 -15.61 -15.93
N PRO A 95 21.80 -15.02 -16.93
CA PRO A 95 21.16 -14.54 -18.15
C PRO A 95 20.29 -15.62 -18.80
N GLN A 96 19.01 -15.34 -19.01
CA GLN A 96 18.08 -16.18 -19.77
C GLN A 96 18.18 -15.77 -21.24
N VAL A 97 18.90 -16.57 -22.03
CA VAL A 97 19.17 -16.29 -23.45
C VAL A 97 18.68 -17.44 -24.34
N PRO A 98 18.06 -17.16 -25.49
CA PRO A 98 17.65 -18.19 -26.44
C PRO A 98 18.85 -18.85 -27.14
N PRO A 99 18.69 -20.03 -27.76
CA PRO A 99 17.44 -20.79 -27.87
C PRO A 99 17.06 -21.48 -26.56
N PHE A 100 15.79 -21.40 -26.19
CA PHE A 100 15.26 -22.10 -25.01
C PHE A 100 14.75 -23.49 -25.38
N GLN A 101 14.99 -24.47 -24.51
CA GLN A 101 14.41 -25.81 -24.65
C GLN A 101 12.94 -25.86 -24.24
N ASP A 102 12.54 -24.99 -23.31
CA ASP A 102 11.16 -24.82 -22.89
C ASP A 102 10.41 -23.89 -23.87
N ALA A 103 9.34 -24.39 -24.48
CA ALA A 103 8.52 -23.65 -25.42
C ALA A 103 7.78 -22.47 -24.76
N ASP A 104 7.37 -22.60 -23.50
CA ASP A 104 6.73 -21.51 -22.76
C ASP A 104 7.71 -20.35 -22.51
N GLN A 105 8.96 -20.71 -22.23
CA GLN A 105 10.07 -19.76 -22.06
C GLN A 105 10.37 -19.02 -23.37
N GLN A 106 10.50 -19.76 -24.48
CA GLN A 106 10.71 -19.17 -25.81
C GLN A 106 9.56 -18.24 -26.19
N GLN A 107 8.32 -18.67 -25.99
CA GLN A 107 7.14 -17.86 -26.35
C GLN A 107 7.06 -16.55 -25.56
N LEU A 108 7.34 -16.58 -24.24
CA LEU A 108 7.36 -15.37 -23.43
C LEU A 108 8.48 -14.43 -23.88
N TYR A 109 9.69 -14.96 -24.10
CA TYR A 109 10.80 -14.17 -24.62
C TYR A 109 10.44 -13.48 -25.95
N ASP A 110 9.94 -14.23 -26.92
CA ASP A 110 9.56 -13.69 -28.24
C ASP A 110 8.50 -12.60 -28.11
N THR A 111 7.49 -12.82 -27.26
CA THR A 111 6.43 -11.84 -26.99
C THR A 111 6.99 -10.54 -26.41
N ILE A 112 7.91 -10.63 -25.44
CA ILE A 112 8.54 -9.45 -24.85
C ILE A 112 9.38 -8.72 -25.90
N VAL A 113 10.17 -9.44 -26.70
CA VAL A 113 10.99 -8.84 -27.75
C VAL A 113 10.11 -8.10 -28.76
N ASP A 114 9.08 -8.75 -29.29
CA ASP A 114 8.21 -8.17 -30.33
C ASP A 114 7.44 -6.93 -29.87
N THR A 115 7.05 -6.90 -28.60
CA THR A 115 6.25 -5.82 -28.02
C THR A 115 7.11 -4.68 -27.47
N ARG A 116 8.23 -4.98 -26.81
CA ARG A 116 9.02 -3.99 -26.08
C ARG A 116 10.10 -3.35 -26.93
N ILE A 117 10.69 -4.04 -27.91
CA ILE A 117 11.80 -3.50 -28.70
C ILE A 117 11.41 -2.21 -29.44
N LYS A 118 10.16 -2.10 -29.88
CA LYS A 118 9.62 -0.92 -30.57
C LYS A 118 9.36 0.25 -29.63
N VAL A 119 9.14 -0.03 -28.34
CA VAL A 119 8.78 0.97 -27.33
C VAL A 119 10.01 1.56 -26.66
N ILE A 120 10.97 0.71 -26.28
CA ILE A 120 12.16 1.12 -25.51
C ILE A 120 13.48 1.04 -26.29
N GLY A 121 13.47 0.42 -27.48
CA GLY A 121 14.67 0.22 -28.28
C GLY A 121 15.49 -1.00 -27.86
N LYS A 122 16.35 -1.46 -28.78
CA LYS A 122 17.19 -2.65 -28.59
C LYS A 122 18.16 -2.50 -27.41
N ASP A 123 18.83 -1.36 -27.31
CA ASP A 123 19.89 -1.14 -26.32
C ASP A 123 19.36 -1.06 -24.88
N ALA A 124 18.10 -0.62 -24.71
CA ALA A 124 17.44 -0.63 -23.41
C ALA A 124 16.85 -2.00 -23.07
N LEU A 125 16.50 -2.80 -24.07
CA LEU A 125 15.87 -4.10 -23.89
C LEU A 125 16.88 -5.20 -23.57
N PHE A 126 18.06 -5.18 -24.18
CA PHE A 126 19.06 -6.24 -24.03
C PHE A 126 20.30 -5.79 -23.27
N ASP A 127 20.89 -6.72 -22.52
CA ASP A 127 22.23 -6.56 -21.97
C ASP A 127 23.33 -6.97 -22.97
N GLU A 128 24.59 -6.72 -22.59
CA GLU A 128 25.76 -7.07 -23.39
C GLU A 128 25.92 -8.58 -23.64
N ARG A 129 25.18 -9.42 -22.90
CA ARG A 129 25.13 -10.88 -23.03
C ARG A 129 23.91 -11.35 -23.83
N GLY A 130 23.06 -10.43 -24.30
CA GLY A 130 21.85 -10.71 -25.07
C GLY A 130 20.63 -11.13 -24.24
N ALA A 131 20.71 -11.09 -22.92
CA ALA A 131 19.55 -11.32 -22.06
C ALA A 131 18.69 -10.06 -21.94
N LEU A 132 17.42 -10.24 -21.61
CA LEU A 132 16.51 -9.13 -21.38
C LEU A 132 16.92 -8.36 -20.11
N ARG A 133 16.91 -7.03 -20.14
CA ARG A 133 17.13 -6.21 -18.93
C ARG A 133 15.88 -6.13 -18.07
N GLY A 134 16.03 -5.75 -16.81
CA GLY A 134 14.88 -5.47 -15.94
C GLY A 134 14.12 -6.72 -15.50
N PRO A 135 12.79 -6.64 -15.30
CA PRO A 135 12.01 -7.73 -14.75
C PRO A 135 11.85 -8.91 -15.73
N TRP A 136 12.10 -8.69 -17.02
CA TRP A 136 11.87 -9.69 -18.05
C TRP A 136 12.80 -10.91 -17.95
N ASN A 137 14.06 -10.75 -17.53
CA ASN A 137 14.95 -11.90 -17.33
C ASN A 137 14.41 -12.90 -16.28
N PRO A 138 14.03 -12.45 -15.06
CA PRO A 138 13.39 -13.34 -14.10
C PRO A 138 11.98 -13.80 -14.48
N GLU A 139 11.21 -13.02 -15.23
CA GLU A 139 9.92 -13.50 -15.79
C GLU A 139 10.11 -14.66 -16.76
N VAL A 140 11.09 -14.58 -17.67
CA VAL A 140 11.44 -15.64 -18.60
C VAL A 140 11.95 -16.89 -17.87
N ALA A 141 12.57 -16.76 -16.70
CA ALA A 141 12.91 -17.94 -15.87
C ALA A 141 11.67 -18.63 -15.24
N SER A 142 10.50 -17.98 -15.21
CA SER A 142 9.24 -18.58 -14.76
C SER A 142 8.10 -18.22 -15.72
N PRO A 143 8.08 -18.81 -16.93
CA PRO A 143 7.34 -18.23 -18.05
C PRO A 143 5.81 -18.21 -17.87
N LEU A 144 5.24 -19.17 -17.14
CA LEU A 144 3.80 -19.18 -16.87
C LEU A 144 3.37 -17.99 -16.01
N LEU A 145 4.11 -17.71 -14.93
CA LEU A 145 3.81 -16.59 -14.03
C LEU A 145 4.28 -15.26 -14.63
N GLY A 146 5.44 -15.26 -15.30
CA GLY A 146 5.99 -14.10 -15.99
C GLY A 146 5.03 -13.54 -17.03
N ARG A 147 4.37 -14.40 -17.81
CA ARG A 147 3.32 -13.97 -18.75
C ARG A 147 2.18 -13.21 -18.08
N HIS A 148 1.76 -13.61 -16.88
CA HIS A 148 0.68 -12.93 -16.18
C HIS A 148 1.13 -11.57 -15.63
N LEU A 149 2.35 -11.49 -15.09
CA LEU A 149 2.92 -10.23 -14.63
C LEU A 149 3.12 -9.24 -15.77
N GLU A 150 3.73 -9.65 -16.88
CA GLU A 150 3.96 -8.76 -18.04
C GLU A 150 2.64 -8.30 -18.67
N ARG A 151 1.60 -9.16 -18.69
CA ARG A 151 0.26 -8.75 -19.16
C ARG A 151 -0.36 -7.69 -18.26
N LEU A 152 -0.27 -7.84 -16.94
CA LEU A 152 -0.73 -6.82 -16.01
C LEU A 152 0.08 -5.52 -16.17
N ALA A 153 1.40 -5.62 -16.25
CA ALA A 153 2.28 -4.46 -16.42
C ALA A 153 2.00 -3.72 -17.73
N THR A 154 1.72 -4.46 -18.82
CA THR A 154 1.31 -3.88 -20.10
C THR A 154 -0.04 -3.18 -19.98
N ALA A 155 -1.05 -3.82 -19.39
CA ALA A 155 -2.37 -3.23 -19.19
C ALA A 155 -2.30 -1.94 -18.34
N VAL A 156 -1.46 -1.91 -17.29
CA VAL A 156 -1.21 -0.70 -16.49
C VAL A 156 -0.67 0.47 -17.33
N ARG A 157 0.04 0.21 -18.43
CA ARG A 157 0.62 1.25 -19.28
C ARG A 157 -0.25 1.62 -20.49
N THR A 158 -1.14 0.74 -20.92
CA THR A 158 -1.90 0.91 -22.17
C THR A 158 -3.42 0.97 -22.01
N GLU A 159 -3.95 0.51 -20.88
CA GLU A 159 -5.40 0.37 -20.63
C GLU A 159 -5.86 1.07 -19.34
N ASN A 160 -4.97 1.86 -18.73
CA ASN A 160 -5.21 2.57 -17.48
C ASN A 160 -6.12 3.79 -17.70
N SER A 161 -7.06 4.03 -16.78
CA SER A 161 -7.88 5.25 -16.81
C SER A 161 -7.15 6.50 -16.32
N LEU A 162 -6.00 6.33 -15.66
CA LEU A 162 -5.14 7.44 -15.24
C LEU A 162 -4.24 7.90 -16.38
N GLU A 163 -4.00 9.20 -16.45
CA GLU A 163 -2.99 9.78 -17.34
C GLU A 163 -1.58 9.27 -16.97
N ALA A 164 -0.69 9.26 -17.97
CA ALA A 164 0.63 8.66 -17.84
C ALA A 164 1.45 9.25 -16.69
N ASN A 165 1.45 10.57 -16.55
CA ASN A 165 2.14 11.25 -15.47
C ASN A 165 1.65 10.80 -14.09
N VAL A 166 0.35 10.59 -13.92
CA VAL A 166 -0.27 10.19 -12.65
C VAL A 166 0.16 8.77 -12.25
N TYR A 167 0.08 7.80 -13.16
CA TYR A 167 0.51 6.43 -12.82
C TYR A 167 2.03 6.32 -12.70
N GLU A 168 2.82 7.09 -13.46
CA GLU A 168 4.28 7.11 -13.33
C GLU A 168 4.74 7.63 -11.95
N VAL A 169 4.07 8.65 -11.41
CA VAL A 169 4.32 9.13 -10.04
C VAL A 169 4.03 8.05 -9.00
N ALA A 170 2.95 7.28 -9.18
CA ALA A 170 2.65 6.14 -8.31
C ALA A 170 3.74 5.06 -8.36
N ILE A 171 4.24 4.75 -9.57
CA ILE A 171 5.33 3.79 -9.78
C ILE A 171 6.61 4.24 -9.09
N LEU A 172 7.00 5.51 -9.27
CA LEU A 172 8.17 6.08 -8.59
C LEU A 172 8.06 6.02 -7.07
N ALA A 173 6.88 6.30 -6.50
CA ALA A 173 6.65 6.20 -5.06
C ALA A 173 6.86 4.76 -4.54
N VAL A 174 6.42 3.75 -5.30
CA VAL A 174 6.67 2.34 -4.98
C VAL A 174 8.16 2.00 -5.10
N GLY A 175 8.81 2.41 -6.19
CA GLY A 175 10.23 2.18 -6.41
C GLY A 175 11.09 2.75 -5.27
N VAL A 176 10.73 3.93 -4.75
CA VAL A 176 11.36 4.54 -3.57
C VAL A 176 11.14 3.70 -2.31
N ALA A 177 9.91 3.24 -2.06
CA ALA A 177 9.61 2.43 -0.88
C ALA A 177 10.37 1.09 -0.85
N TRP A 178 10.69 0.54 -2.02
CA TRP A 178 11.49 -0.68 -2.18
C TRP A 178 12.98 -0.44 -2.35
N HIS A 179 13.44 0.81 -2.48
CA HIS A 179 14.78 1.16 -2.98
C HIS A 179 15.15 0.36 -4.24
N ALA A 180 14.18 0.17 -5.14
CA ALA A 180 14.34 -0.65 -6.33
C ALA A 180 15.15 0.12 -7.39
N GLN A 181 16.43 -0.23 -7.53
CA GLN A 181 17.40 0.47 -8.37
C GLN A 181 16.94 0.57 -9.82
N PHE A 182 16.60 -0.58 -10.42
CA PHE A 182 16.18 -0.66 -11.81
C PHE A 182 14.84 0.01 -12.03
N GLU A 183 13.91 -0.12 -11.08
CA GLU A 183 12.58 0.48 -11.16
C GLU A 183 12.69 2.00 -11.29
N TRP A 184 13.42 2.63 -10.36
CA TRP A 184 13.65 4.08 -10.42
C TRP A 184 14.34 4.48 -11.71
N TYR A 185 15.43 3.78 -12.08
CA TYR A 185 16.18 4.07 -13.31
C TYR A 185 15.28 4.05 -14.56
N ALA A 186 14.41 3.03 -14.68
CA ALA A 186 13.55 2.90 -15.84
C ALA A 186 12.43 3.96 -15.85
N HIS A 187 11.79 4.16 -14.69
CA HIS A 187 10.58 4.97 -14.59
C HIS A 187 10.83 6.46 -14.42
N GLU A 188 11.99 6.91 -13.94
CA GLU A 188 12.31 8.34 -13.85
C GLU A 188 12.29 9.01 -15.23
N ARG A 189 12.84 8.33 -16.25
CA ARG A 189 12.80 8.80 -17.64
C ARG A 189 11.38 8.78 -18.22
N LEU A 190 10.55 7.79 -17.84
CA LEU A 190 9.18 7.67 -18.32
C LEU A 190 8.28 8.73 -17.68
N ALA A 191 8.40 8.97 -16.38
CA ALA A 191 7.74 10.06 -15.68
C ALA A 191 8.05 11.42 -16.33
N ARG A 192 9.33 11.69 -16.63
CA ARG A 192 9.73 12.90 -17.35
C ARG A 192 9.10 13.01 -18.74
N LYS A 193 9.11 11.91 -19.50
CA LYS A 193 8.46 11.84 -20.82
C LYS A 193 6.94 12.07 -20.72
N ALA A 194 6.32 11.63 -19.63
CA ALA A 194 4.90 11.81 -19.37
C ALA A 194 4.54 13.23 -18.89
N GLY A 195 5.54 14.08 -18.60
CA GLY A 195 5.34 15.48 -18.22
C GLY A 195 5.45 15.78 -16.73
N VAL A 196 5.89 14.82 -15.91
CA VAL A 196 6.16 15.07 -14.48
C VAL A 196 7.31 16.08 -14.36
N ALA A 197 7.10 17.12 -13.55
CA ALA A 197 8.07 18.20 -13.38
C ALA A 197 9.43 17.69 -12.88
N ASP A 198 10.51 18.21 -13.48
CA ASP A 198 11.88 17.80 -13.17
C ASP A 198 12.26 18.11 -11.71
N GLU A 199 11.71 19.19 -11.16
CA GLU A 199 11.90 19.60 -9.77
C GLU A 199 11.23 18.63 -8.77
N ALA A 200 10.20 17.90 -9.19
CA ALA A 200 9.52 16.93 -8.33
C ALA A 200 10.31 15.63 -8.16
N LEU A 201 11.01 15.17 -9.20
CA LEU A 201 11.72 13.89 -9.22
C LEU A 201 12.71 13.71 -8.05
N PRO A 202 13.63 14.66 -7.75
CA PRO A 202 14.53 14.50 -6.61
C PRO A 202 13.79 14.50 -5.25
N LEU A 203 12.67 15.21 -5.13
CA LEU A 203 11.85 15.23 -3.91
C LEU A 203 11.09 13.92 -3.72
N ILE A 204 10.52 13.37 -4.79
CA ILE A 204 9.90 12.03 -4.81
C ILE A 204 10.96 11.00 -4.41
N LYS A 205 12.16 11.04 -5.01
CA LYS A 205 13.28 10.14 -4.73
C LYS A 205 13.69 10.15 -3.26
N ALA A 206 13.73 11.35 -2.66
CA ALA A 206 14.03 11.55 -1.25
C ALA A 206 12.87 11.17 -0.31
N ASN A 207 11.77 10.60 -0.85
CA ASN A 207 10.57 10.25 -0.11
C ASN A 207 9.96 11.42 0.68
N ALA A 208 10.02 12.63 0.10
CA ALA A 208 9.61 13.87 0.74
C ALA A 208 8.15 13.83 1.21
N HIS A 209 7.81 14.63 2.22
CA HIS A 209 6.42 14.79 2.62
C HIS A 209 5.62 15.45 1.48
N PRO A 210 4.38 15.00 1.16
CA PRO A 210 3.58 15.53 0.04
C PRO A 210 3.46 17.05 -0.03
N ARG A 211 3.34 17.73 1.13
CA ARG A 211 3.37 19.20 1.22
C ARG A 211 4.54 19.90 0.50
N HIS A 212 5.68 19.23 0.34
CA HIS A 212 6.85 19.78 -0.35
C HIS A 212 6.76 19.68 -1.87
N LEU A 213 5.75 18.97 -2.39
CA LEU A 213 5.46 18.80 -3.80
C LEU A 213 4.22 19.61 -4.24
N GLU A 214 3.54 20.27 -3.30
CA GLU A 214 2.44 21.20 -3.59
C GLU A 214 2.93 22.35 -4.48
N GLY A 215 2.21 22.60 -5.57
CA GLY A 215 2.58 23.61 -6.57
C GLY A 215 3.69 23.20 -7.53
N ILE A 216 4.28 21.99 -7.36
CA ILE A 216 5.22 21.38 -8.30
C ILE A 216 4.51 20.27 -9.10
N LEU A 217 3.82 19.37 -8.39
CA LEU A 217 2.96 18.35 -8.99
C LEU A 217 1.57 18.92 -9.29
N THR A 218 0.90 18.37 -10.32
CA THR A 218 -0.53 18.61 -10.50
C THR A 218 -1.34 18.04 -9.33
N VAL A 219 -2.62 18.40 -9.25
CA VAL A 219 -3.50 17.92 -8.17
C VAL A 219 -3.64 16.40 -8.23
N GLU A 220 -3.76 15.83 -9.42
CA GLU A 220 -3.87 14.40 -9.68
C GLU A 220 -2.57 13.65 -9.37
N GLU A 221 -1.43 14.17 -9.82
CA GLU A 221 -0.10 13.63 -9.51
C GLU A 221 0.16 13.63 -7.99
N LEU A 222 -0.16 14.74 -7.31
CA LEU A 222 0.02 14.85 -5.86
C LEU A 222 -0.90 13.89 -5.09
N ALA A 223 -2.13 13.70 -5.54
CA ALA A 223 -3.05 12.73 -4.97
C ALA A 223 -2.51 11.29 -5.12
N ALA A 224 -2.06 10.93 -6.34
CA ALA A 224 -1.45 9.63 -6.60
C ALA A 224 -0.16 9.41 -5.79
N TYR A 225 0.70 10.43 -5.68
CA TYR A 225 1.89 10.38 -4.83
C TYR A 225 1.54 10.13 -3.37
N THR A 226 0.61 10.92 -2.83
CA THR A 226 0.21 10.86 -1.41
C THR A 226 -0.35 9.48 -1.07
N PHE A 227 -1.29 9.00 -1.88
CA PHE A 227 -1.91 7.69 -1.71
C PHE A 227 -0.87 6.56 -1.81
N SER A 228 -0.06 6.56 -2.88
CA SER A 228 0.91 5.49 -3.15
C SER A 228 1.99 5.44 -2.08
N ARG A 229 2.48 6.60 -1.64
CA ARG A 229 3.47 6.73 -0.57
C ARG A 229 2.92 6.26 0.78
N GLU A 230 1.71 6.67 1.15
CA GLU A 230 1.09 6.23 2.41
C GLU A 230 0.89 4.71 2.42
N LEU A 231 0.35 4.16 1.33
CA LEU A 231 0.12 2.73 1.19
C LEU A 231 1.42 1.93 1.24
N ALA A 232 2.44 2.36 0.50
CA ALA A 232 3.72 1.65 0.45
C ALA A 232 4.46 1.68 1.80
N LEU A 233 4.37 2.78 2.56
CA LEU A 233 5.07 2.93 3.85
C LEU A 233 4.32 2.32 5.03
N THR A 234 2.98 2.38 5.01
CA THR A 234 2.17 2.01 6.18
C THR A 234 1.33 0.76 5.97
N THR A 235 1.29 0.23 4.74
CA THR A 235 0.43 -0.89 4.30
C THR A 235 -1.07 -0.63 4.40
N ARG A 236 -1.47 0.61 4.71
CA ARG A 236 -2.85 1.08 4.80
C ARG A 236 -2.93 2.51 4.26
N VAL A 237 -4.14 2.98 4.03
CA VAL A 237 -4.42 4.36 3.64
C VAL A 237 -5.48 4.87 4.58
N SER A 238 -5.32 6.09 5.10
CA SER A 238 -6.35 6.72 5.92
C SER A 238 -7.63 7.00 5.11
N ASP A 239 -8.76 7.10 5.81
CA ASP A 239 -10.05 7.46 5.19
C ASP A 239 -9.97 8.84 4.50
N GLU A 240 -9.19 9.76 5.07
CA GLU A 240 -8.96 11.11 4.53
C GLU A 240 -8.20 11.06 3.20
N THR A 241 -7.06 10.36 3.15
CA THR A 241 -6.30 10.20 1.89
C THR A 241 -7.12 9.44 0.85
N TYR A 242 -7.86 8.40 1.25
CA TYR A 242 -8.72 7.66 0.32
C TYR A 242 -9.81 8.55 -0.28
N ALA A 243 -10.56 9.27 0.56
CA ALA A 243 -11.66 10.12 0.11
C ALA A 243 -11.17 11.28 -0.77
N SER A 244 -10.08 11.95 -0.38
CA SER A 244 -9.49 13.04 -1.16
C SER A 244 -8.95 12.57 -2.50
N THR A 245 -8.19 11.46 -2.53
CA THR A 245 -7.65 10.88 -3.76
C THR A 245 -8.78 10.45 -4.70
N LYS A 246 -9.83 9.80 -4.18
CA LYS A 246 -10.99 9.39 -4.97
C LYS A 246 -11.71 10.59 -5.60
N ALA A 247 -11.87 11.67 -4.84
CA ALA A 247 -12.51 12.89 -5.33
C ALA A 247 -11.71 13.54 -6.46
N VAL A 248 -10.38 13.60 -6.32
CA VAL A 248 -9.47 14.16 -7.33
C VAL A 248 -9.41 13.29 -8.59
N LEU A 249 -9.22 11.98 -8.44
CA LEU A 249 -9.01 11.07 -9.57
C LEU A 249 -10.30 10.64 -10.29
N GLY A 250 -11.47 11.06 -9.81
CA GLY A 250 -12.74 10.84 -10.52
C GLY A 250 -13.45 9.53 -10.22
N GLY A 251 -13.25 8.94 -9.04
CA GLY A 251 -14.11 7.86 -8.53
C GLY A 251 -13.48 6.46 -8.49
N ASP A 252 -14.34 5.44 -8.38
CA ASP A 252 -13.92 4.08 -7.99
C ASP A 252 -13.04 3.38 -9.03
N ARG A 253 -13.26 3.61 -10.33
CA ARG A 253 -12.42 3.02 -11.38
C ARG A 253 -10.99 3.51 -11.30
N ALA A 254 -10.78 4.82 -11.15
CA ALA A 254 -9.46 5.41 -11.03
C ALA A 254 -8.73 4.94 -9.76
N MET A 255 -9.46 4.77 -8.64
CA MET A 255 -8.91 4.19 -7.42
C MET A 255 -8.48 2.73 -7.59
N ALA A 256 -9.26 1.93 -8.32
CA ALA A 256 -8.91 0.55 -8.64
C ALA A 256 -7.67 0.48 -9.55
N ASP A 257 -7.62 1.31 -10.59
CA ASP A 257 -6.47 1.36 -11.51
C ASP A 257 -5.20 1.85 -10.81
N LEU A 258 -5.29 2.85 -9.92
CA LEU A 258 -4.17 3.27 -9.06
C LEU A 258 -3.68 2.12 -8.17
N SER A 259 -4.62 1.41 -7.53
CA SER A 259 -4.29 0.29 -6.64
C SER A 259 -3.65 -0.88 -7.38
N LEU A 260 -4.15 -1.21 -8.59
CA LEU A 260 -3.58 -2.25 -9.45
C LEU A 260 -2.20 -1.85 -9.98
N THR A 261 -1.99 -0.57 -10.30
CA THR A 261 -0.68 -0.01 -10.65
C THR A 261 0.30 -0.24 -9.49
N ILE A 262 -0.07 0.19 -8.28
CA ILE A 262 0.77 0.03 -7.08
C ILE A 262 1.08 -1.45 -6.81
N ALA A 263 0.09 -2.34 -6.94
CA ALA A 263 0.26 -3.78 -6.72
C ALA A 263 1.18 -4.42 -7.76
N CYS A 264 1.02 -4.06 -9.05
CA CYS A 264 1.88 -4.52 -10.12
C CYS A 264 3.34 -4.15 -9.83
N TYR A 265 3.61 -2.89 -9.53
CA TYR A 265 4.96 -2.38 -9.34
C TYR A 265 5.59 -2.75 -7.99
N HIS A 266 4.78 -3.12 -6.99
CA HIS A 266 5.27 -3.88 -5.83
C HIS A 266 5.83 -5.24 -6.26
N GLY A 267 5.07 -5.98 -7.08
CA GLY A 267 5.50 -7.28 -7.61
C GLY A 267 6.76 -7.17 -8.47
N VAL A 268 6.83 -6.16 -9.34
CA VAL A 268 8.02 -5.89 -10.16
C VAL A 268 9.22 -5.53 -9.27
N SER A 269 9.04 -4.64 -8.27
CA SER A 269 10.10 -4.27 -7.34
C SER A 269 10.61 -5.46 -6.51
N VAL A 270 9.71 -6.35 -6.07
CA VAL A 270 10.08 -7.62 -5.44
C VAL A 270 10.99 -8.41 -6.37
N LEU A 271 10.59 -8.60 -7.63
CA LEU A 271 11.33 -9.39 -8.60
C LEU A 271 12.74 -8.81 -8.84
N LEU A 272 12.82 -7.50 -9.11
CA LEU A 272 14.06 -6.79 -9.36
C LEU A 272 15.04 -6.91 -8.17
N ASN A 273 14.55 -6.69 -6.96
CA ASN A 273 15.38 -6.74 -5.75
C ASN A 273 15.75 -8.18 -5.37
N SER A 274 14.83 -9.14 -5.50
CA SER A 274 15.09 -10.55 -5.19
C SER A 274 16.16 -11.14 -6.08
N PHE A 275 16.21 -10.75 -7.35
CA PHE A 275 17.20 -11.25 -8.31
C PHE A 275 18.43 -10.35 -8.47
N GLU A 276 18.52 -9.24 -7.72
CA GLU A 276 19.59 -8.25 -7.83
C GLU A 276 19.81 -7.80 -9.29
N VAL A 277 18.72 -7.47 -9.97
CA VAL A 277 18.78 -7.08 -11.39
C VAL A 277 19.66 -5.84 -11.54
N ALA A 278 20.69 -5.97 -12.37
CA ALA A 278 21.68 -4.92 -12.58
C ALA A 278 21.13 -3.78 -13.46
N LEU A 279 21.63 -2.57 -13.19
CA LEU A 279 21.50 -1.45 -14.12
C LEU A 279 22.43 -1.66 -15.32
N PRO A 280 22.21 -0.93 -16.43
CA PRO A 280 23.21 -0.85 -17.49
C PRO A 280 24.57 -0.42 -16.99
N GLU A 281 25.62 -0.90 -17.66
CA GLU A 281 27.00 -0.57 -17.30
C GLU A 281 27.22 0.96 -17.30
N GLY A 282 27.92 1.45 -16.27
CA GLY A 282 28.19 2.88 -16.10
C GLY A 282 27.03 3.71 -15.53
N VAL A 283 25.83 3.12 -15.34
CA VAL A 283 24.72 3.82 -14.70
C VAL A 283 24.91 3.84 -13.19
N GLU A 284 24.89 5.04 -12.61
CA GLU A 284 24.92 5.22 -11.15
C GLU A 284 23.65 4.67 -10.51
N LYS A 285 23.81 3.97 -9.38
CA LYS A 285 22.69 3.41 -8.64
C LYS A 285 21.84 4.54 -8.02
N PRO A 286 20.52 4.57 -8.27
CA PRO A 286 19.66 5.61 -7.71
C PRO A 286 19.66 5.69 -6.18
N PHE A 287 19.76 4.55 -5.51
CA PHE A 287 19.69 4.44 -4.05
C PHE A 287 21.01 3.89 -3.49
N PRO A 288 21.38 4.23 -2.25
CA PRO A 288 22.53 3.61 -1.59
C PRO A 288 22.26 2.13 -1.37
N GLU A 289 23.28 1.29 -1.54
CA GLU A 289 23.19 -0.12 -1.17
C GLU A 289 23.79 -0.32 0.23
N GLU A 290 22.96 -0.78 1.18
CA GLU A 290 23.43 -1.20 2.52
C GLU A 290 24.30 -2.46 2.48
#